data_AF-G4ZQ92-F1
#
_entry.id   AF-G4ZQ92-F1
#
_cell.length_a   1.000
_cell.length_b   1.000
_cell.length_c   1.000
_cell.angle_alpha   90.00
_cell.angle_beta   90.00
_cell.angle_gamma   90.00
#
_symmetry.space_group_name_H-M   'P 1'
#
loop_
_entity.id
_entity.type
_entity.pdbx_description
1 polymer ?
#
loop_
_entity_poly.entity_id
_entity_poly.type
_entity_poly.pdbx_seq_one_letter_code
_entity_poly.pdbx_strand_id
1 'polypeptide(L)'
;AATWLEWYTKTPRIWEVCDYRQYKSQSKQVVAFMKLFLPLGFSLDATTGEYADRVMQAGNTANKHMHEFLQARGIKRKFGSGLLKQLGALHRDG
;
A
#
# COMPACT_ATOMS: atom_id res chain seq x y z
N ALA A 1 -3.65 2.94 4.17
CA ALA A 1 -3.80 1.99 5.31
C ALA A 1 -4.75 0.84 4.99
N ALA A 2 -6.03 1.08 4.63
CA ALA A 2 -7.01 0.01 4.40
C ALA A 2 -6.59 -1.05 3.38
N THR A 3 -6.19 -0.66 2.15
CA THR A 3 -5.73 -1.62 1.12
C THR A 3 -4.48 -2.39 1.52
N TRP A 4 -3.58 -1.78 2.31
CA TRP A 4 -2.38 -2.44 2.82
C TRP A 4 -2.73 -3.51 3.85
N LEU A 5 -3.56 -3.13 4.84
CA LEU A 5 -4.03 -4.06 5.86
C LEU A 5 -4.78 -5.21 5.21
N GLU A 6 -5.74 -4.92 4.33
CA GLU A 6 -6.53 -5.94 3.64
C GLU A 6 -5.66 -6.87 2.78
N TRP A 7 -4.66 -6.33 2.08
CA TRP A 7 -3.71 -7.15 1.30
C TRP A 7 -3.02 -8.17 2.19
N TYR A 8 -2.52 -7.75 3.34
CA TYR A 8 -1.69 -8.59 4.20
C TYR A 8 -2.45 -9.40 5.24
N THR A 9 -3.64 -9.02 5.71
CA THR A 9 -4.32 -9.71 6.82
C THR A 9 -5.53 -10.54 6.38
N LYS A 10 -6.09 -10.31 5.19
CA LYS A 10 -7.23 -11.09 4.68
C LYS A 10 -6.89 -12.58 4.61
N THR A 11 -7.85 -13.42 4.98
CA THR A 11 -7.73 -14.88 4.94
C THR A 11 -8.91 -15.45 4.18
N PRO A 12 -8.71 -16.17 3.07
CA PRO A 12 -7.43 -16.40 2.37
C PRO A 12 -6.85 -15.11 1.76
N ARG A 13 -5.55 -15.09 1.41
CA ARG A 13 -4.89 -13.86 0.95
C ARG A 13 -5.48 -13.38 -0.38
N ILE A 14 -5.53 -12.06 -0.59
CA ILE A 14 -6.04 -11.47 -1.84
C ILE A 14 -5.25 -12.01 -3.05
N TRP A 15 -3.94 -12.22 -2.90
CA TRP A 15 -3.14 -12.76 -4.01
C TRP A 15 -3.36 -14.25 -4.28
N GLU A 16 -3.94 -15.00 -3.35
CA GLU A 16 -4.24 -16.43 -3.51
C GLU A 16 -5.62 -16.65 -4.13
N VAL A 17 -6.65 -15.95 -3.66
CA VAL A 17 -8.06 -16.35 -3.93
C VAL A 17 -8.91 -15.27 -4.60
N CYS A 18 -8.38 -14.07 -4.87
CA CYS A 18 -9.20 -13.01 -5.49
C CYS A 18 -9.43 -13.23 -7.00
N ASP A 19 -10.66 -13.63 -7.36
CA ASP A 19 -11.12 -13.80 -8.76
C ASP A 19 -11.32 -12.48 -9.50
N TYR A 20 -11.58 -11.39 -8.77
CA TYR A 20 -11.74 -10.07 -9.38
C TYR A 20 -10.38 -9.47 -9.76
N ARG A 21 -9.89 -9.85 -10.94
CA ARG A 21 -8.55 -9.52 -11.47
C ARG A 21 -8.21 -8.02 -11.41
N GLN A 22 -9.17 -7.16 -11.74
CA GLN A 22 -8.96 -5.71 -11.75
C GLN A 22 -8.68 -5.16 -10.35
N TYR A 23 -9.46 -5.58 -9.35
CA TYR A 23 -9.23 -5.17 -7.96
C TYR A 23 -7.93 -5.76 -7.41
N LYS A 24 -7.65 -7.05 -7.66
CA LYS A 24 -6.38 -7.68 -7.28
C LYS A 24 -5.18 -6.90 -7.84
N SER A 25 -5.21 -6.53 -9.11
CA SER A 25 -4.16 -5.74 -9.77
C SER A 25 -4.03 -4.35 -9.15
N GLN A 26 -5.14 -3.64 -8.95
CA GLN A 26 -5.13 -2.31 -8.32
C GLN A 26 -4.58 -2.36 -6.89
N SER A 27 -5.05 -3.30 -6.07
CA SER A 27 -4.56 -3.48 -4.70
C SER A 27 -3.07 -3.82 -4.67
N LYS A 28 -2.60 -4.69 -5.57
CA LYS A 28 -1.17 -5.00 -5.73
C LYS A 28 -0.35 -3.75 -6.05
N GLN A 29 -0.81 -2.93 -6.99
CA GLN A 29 -0.10 -1.70 -7.38
C GLN A 29 -0.08 -0.67 -6.25
N VAL A 30 -1.20 -0.47 -5.55
CA VAL A 30 -1.25 0.45 -4.39
C VAL A 30 -0.26 0.01 -3.32
N VAL A 31 -0.26 -1.28 -2.99
CA VAL A 31 0.67 -1.85 -2.01
C VAL A 31 2.12 -1.71 -2.47
N ALA A 32 2.42 -1.97 -3.74
CA ALA A 32 3.76 -1.80 -4.28
C ALA A 32 4.26 -0.35 -4.15
N PHE A 33 3.44 0.64 -4.49
CA PHE A 33 3.80 2.03 -4.28
C PHE A 33 3.95 2.38 -2.80
N MET A 34 3.06 1.91 -1.93
CA MET A 34 3.18 2.14 -0.48
C MET A 34 4.51 1.63 0.08
N LYS A 35 5.07 0.53 -0.44
CA LYS A 35 6.39 0.02 -0.01
C LYS A 35 7.53 1.01 -0.27
N LEU A 36 7.45 1.82 -1.33
CA LEU A 36 8.47 2.83 -1.65
C LEU A 36 8.58 3.92 -0.58
N PHE A 37 7.53 4.08 0.24
CA PHE A 37 7.47 5.05 1.32
C PHE A 37 7.91 4.48 2.68
N LEU A 38 8.51 3.28 2.69
CA LEU A 38 9.13 2.67 3.86
C LEU A 38 10.65 2.85 3.76
N PRO A 39 11.25 3.87 4.41
CA PRO A 39 12.65 4.25 4.20
C PRO A 39 13.65 3.16 4.60
N LEU A 40 13.29 2.31 5.56
CA LEU A 40 14.11 1.19 6.03
C LEU A 40 13.62 -0.16 5.45
N GLY A 41 12.71 -0.13 4.49
CA GLY A 41 11.95 -1.31 4.09
C GLY A 41 11.06 -1.84 5.22
N PHE A 42 10.67 -3.11 5.12
CA PHE A 42 9.89 -3.82 6.13
C PHE A 42 10.06 -5.33 5.95
N SER A 43 9.89 -6.08 7.04
CA SER A 43 9.83 -7.54 7.02
C SER A 43 8.57 -7.99 7.77
N LEU A 44 7.81 -8.90 7.17
CA LEU A 44 6.61 -9.48 7.77
C LEU A 44 6.81 -10.97 7.90
N ASP A 45 6.66 -11.47 9.13
CA ASP A 45 6.67 -12.90 9.43
C ASP A 45 5.27 -13.32 9.85
N ALA A 46 4.60 -14.07 8.97
CA ALA A 46 3.24 -14.56 9.16
C ALA A 46 3.11 -15.61 10.27
N THR A 47 4.23 -16.15 10.76
CA THR A 47 4.24 -17.14 11.85
C THR A 47 4.20 -16.49 13.23
N THR A 48 4.46 -15.18 13.32
CA THR A 48 4.48 -14.44 14.58
C THR A 48 3.08 -14.00 15.01
N GLY A 49 2.79 -14.04 16.31
CA GLY A 49 1.57 -13.46 16.87
C GLY A 49 1.44 -11.94 16.65
N GLU A 50 2.57 -11.26 16.43
CA GLU A 50 2.65 -9.83 16.15
C GLU A 50 2.40 -9.46 14.68
N TYR A 51 2.10 -10.44 13.81
CA TYR A 51 1.99 -10.20 12.37
C TYR A 51 1.03 -9.05 12.03
N ALA A 52 -0.17 -9.06 12.62
CA ALA A 52 -1.19 -8.04 12.35
C ALA A 52 -0.73 -6.64 12.81
N ASP A 53 -0.06 -6.55 13.95
CA ASP A 53 0.46 -5.30 14.49
C ASP A 53 1.58 -4.74 13.63
N ARG A 54 2.52 -5.60 13.19
CA ARG A 54 3.60 -5.21 12.27
C ARG A 54 3.07 -4.76 10.92
N VAL A 55 2.06 -5.46 10.38
CA VAL A 55 1.35 -5.03 9.16
C VAL A 55 0.72 -3.66 9.36
N MET A 56 0.05 -3.43 10.49
CA MET A 56 -0.62 -2.17 10.79
C MET A 56 0.40 -1.02 10.94
N GLN A 57 1.47 -1.22 11.70
CA GLN A 57 2.53 -0.23 11.88
C GLN A 57 3.19 0.15 10.55
N ALA A 58 3.61 -0.84 9.76
CA ALA A 58 4.20 -0.59 8.44
C ALA A 58 3.21 0.13 7.51
N GLY A 59 1.95 -0.30 7.50
CA GLY A 59 0.91 0.32 6.68
C GLY A 59 0.63 1.77 7.06
N ASN A 60 0.69 2.11 8.35
CA ASN A 60 0.52 3.47 8.84
C ASN A 60 1.71 4.36 8.50
N THR A 61 2.94 3.87 8.71
CA THR A 61 4.17 4.59 8.35
C THR A 61 4.23 4.87 6.85
N ALA A 62 4.02 3.86 6.01
CA ALA A 62 3.97 4.01 4.55
C ALA A 62 2.91 5.04 4.13
N ASN A 63 1.71 4.95 4.72
CA ASN A 63 0.61 5.85 4.39
C ASN A 63 0.90 7.30 4.80
N LYS A 64 1.55 7.50 5.96
CA LYS A 64 1.98 8.82 6.43
C LYS A 64 2.99 9.45 5.48
N HIS A 65 4.10 8.77 5.20
CA HIS A 65 5.14 9.29 4.31
C HIS A 65 4.64 9.51 2.88
N MET A 66 3.81 8.61 2.34
CA MET A 66 3.15 8.81 1.05
C MET A 66 2.30 10.08 1.05
N HIS A 67 1.56 10.31 2.14
CA HIS A 67 0.71 11.49 2.24
C HIS A 67 1.51 12.79 2.33
N GLU A 68 2.56 12.82 3.16
CA GLU A 68 3.48 13.96 3.28
C GLU A 68 4.15 14.27 1.93
N PHE A 69 4.59 13.24 1.20
CA PHE A 69 5.18 13.37 -0.13
C PHE A 69 4.22 13.96 -1.18
N LEU A 70 2.95 13.58 -1.13
CA LEU A 70 1.91 14.12 -2.02
C LEU A 70 1.55 15.56 -1.64
N GLN A 71 1.42 15.86 -0.34
CA GLN A 71 1.16 17.20 0.15
C GLN A 71 2.28 18.18 -0.23
N ALA A 72 3.55 17.78 -0.11
CA ALA A 72 4.69 18.59 -0.51
C ALA A 72 4.68 18.98 -2.00
N ARG A 73 3.92 18.26 -2.85
CA ARG A 73 3.71 18.55 -4.28
C ARG A 73 2.40 19.27 -4.58
N GLY A 74 1.68 19.74 -3.56
CA GLY A 74 0.37 20.38 -3.71
C GLY A 74 -0.75 19.42 -4.14
N ILE A 75 -0.54 18.10 -4.05
CA ILE A 75 -1.52 17.10 -4.48
C ILE A 75 -2.49 16.83 -3.33
N LYS A 76 -3.77 17.17 -3.54
CA LYS A 76 -4.86 16.83 -2.61
C LYS A 76 -4.97 15.31 -2.42
N ARG A 77 -5.44 14.87 -1.25
CA ARG A 77 -5.62 13.45 -0.90
C ARG A 77 -6.47 12.72 -1.95
N LYS A 78 -5.90 11.71 -2.62
CA LYS A 78 -6.58 10.82 -3.56
C LYS A 78 -6.66 9.40 -2.98
N PHE A 79 -7.64 8.62 -3.44
CA PHE A 79 -7.82 7.21 -3.08
C PHE A 79 -7.99 6.34 -4.33
N GLY A 80 -7.76 5.02 -4.18
CA GLY A 80 -8.04 4.03 -5.21
C GLY A 80 -7.37 4.34 -6.56
N SER A 81 -8.14 4.26 -7.66
CA SER A 81 -7.67 4.49 -9.03
C SER A 81 -7.08 5.89 -9.24
N GLY A 82 -7.63 6.92 -8.59
CA GLY A 82 -7.12 8.29 -8.65
C GLY A 82 -5.74 8.44 -7.99
N LEU A 83 -5.50 7.70 -6.91
CA LEU A 83 -4.18 7.62 -6.26
C LEU A 83 -3.18 6.91 -7.16
N LEU A 84 -3.55 5.77 -7.75
CA LEU A 84 -2.70 5.02 -8.67
C LEU A 84 -2.28 5.83 -9.90
N LYS A 85 -3.23 6.53 -10.53
CA LYS A 85 -2.93 7.39 -11.68
C LYS A 85 -1.90 8.46 -11.32
N GLN A 86 -1.99 9.04 -10.13
CA GLN A 86 -1.05 10.06 -9.67
C GLN A 86 0.33 9.48 -9.36
N LEU A 87 0.39 8.37 -8.61
CA LEU A 87 1.64 7.71 -8.25
C LEU A 87 2.36 7.20 -9.51
N GLY A 88 1.64 6.66 -10.49
CA GLY A 88 2.19 6.24 -11.77
C GLY A 88 2.63 7.40 -12.67
N ALA A 89 2.03 8.58 -12.57
CA ALA A 89 2.55 9.78 -13.22
C ALA A 89 3.86 10.22 -12.57
N LEU A 90 3.88 10.35 -11.24
CA LEU A 90 5.06 10.76 -10.46
C LEU A 90 6.26 9.81 -10.65
N HIS A 91 6.01 8.50 -10.81
CA HIS A 91 7.06 7.52 -11.09
C HIS A 91 7.60 7.59 -12.52
N ARG A 92 6.81 8.06 -13.49
CA ARG A 92 7.25 8.24 -14.88
C ARG A 92 7.97 9.56 -15.11
N ASP A 93 7.56 10.60 -14.38
CA ASP A 93 8.14 11.94 -14.44
C ASP A 93 9.41 12.05 -13.56
N GLY A 94 9.79 10.96 -12.86
CA GLY A 94 10.94 10.85 -11.98
C GLY A 94 12.23 10.49 -12.69
#